data_AF-A0A940LMI9-F1
#
_entry.id   AF-A0A940LMI9-F1
#
_cell.length_a   1.000
_cell.length_b   1.000
_cell.length_c   1.000
_cell.angle_alpha   90.00
_cell.angle_beta   90.00
_cell.angle_gamma   90.00
#
_symmetry.space_group_name_H-M   'P 1'
#
loop_
_entity.id
_entity.type
_entity.pdbx_description
1 polymer ?
#
loop_
_entity_poly.entity_id
_entity_poly.type
_entity_poly.pdbx_seq_one_letter_code
_entity_poly.pdbx_strand_id
1 'polypeptide(L)' 'MNQSELKSLIERHREELDALGARLGGLRSGETKVHAKTAEGETQDVTDTHISELERLELWLTENVARFEALLGA' A
#
# COMPACT_ATOMS: atom_id res chain seq x y z
N MET A 1 -6.10 23.36 -3.01
CA MET A 1 -5.06 22.57 -3.69
C MET A 1 -5.03 23.02 -5.14
N ASN A 2 -3.88 23.46 -5.65
CA ASN A 2 -3.71 23.85 -7.04
C ASN A 2 -3.38 22.62 -7.92
N GLN A 3 -3.46 22.76 -9.25
CA GLN A 3 -3.21 21.65 -10.17
C GLN A 3 -1.80 21.05 -10.03
N SER A 4 -0.80 21.84 -9.67
CA SER A 4 0.57 21.35 -9.47
C SER A 4 0.67 20.48 -8.21
N GLU A 5 0.05 20.92 -7.11
CA GLU A 5 -0.02 20.17 -5.85
C GLU A 5 -0.76 18.84 -6.05
N LEU A 6 -1.83 18.84 -6.84
CA LEU A 6 -2.59 17.64 -7.16
C LEU A 6 -1.78 16.65 -8.00
N LYS A 7 -1.03 17.14 -9.00
CA LYS A 7 -0.10 16.30 -9.79
C LYS A 7 0.99 15.68 -8.92
N SER A 8 1.62 16.47 -8.05
CA SER A 8 2.62 15.96 -7.11
C SER A 8 2.03 14.94 -6.13
N LEU A 9 0.77 15.10 -5.73
CA LEU A 9 0.09 14.12 -4.87
C LEU A 9 -0.16 12.80 -5.60
N ILE A 10 -0.64 12.85 -6.84
CA ILE A 10 -0.84 11.65 -7.67
C ILE A 10 0.47 10.89 -7.87
N GLU A 11 1.56 11.61 -8.15
CA GLU A 11 2.86 10.98 -8.37
C GLU A 11 3.34 10.25 -7.11
N ARG A 12 3.24 10.89 -5.93
CA ARG A 12 3.57 10.23 -4.66
C ARG A 12 2.72 8.99 -4.41
N HIS A 13 1.43 9.01 -4.72
CA HIS A 13 0.58 7.83 -4.54
C HIS A 13 0.92 6.70 -5.52
N ARG A 14 1.41 7.00 -6.72
CA ARG A 14 1.94 6.00 -7.65
C ARG A 14 3.24 5.39 -7.14
N GLU A 15 4.16 6.21 -6.64
CA GLU A 15 5.39 5.74 -5.98
C GLU A 15 5.07 4.84 -4.76
N GLU A 16 4.07 5.22 -3.97
CA GLU A 16 3.57 4.40 -2.85
C GLU A 16 2.97 3.07 -3.32
N LEU A 17 2.21 3.06 -4.42
CA LEU A 17 1.68 1.83 -5.03
C LEU A 17 2.79 0.90 -5.53
N ASP A 18 3.82 1.42 -6.18
CA ASP A 18 4.95 0.62 -6.65
C ASP A 18 5.71 -0.03 -5.48
N ALA A 19 5.98 0.75 -4.43
CA ALA A 19 6.62 0.25 -3.21
C ALA A 19 5.76 -0.82 -2.51
N LEU A 20 4.44 -0.60 -2.46
CA LEU A 20 3.48 -1.53 -1.89
C LEU A 20 3.41 -2.84 -2.68
N GLY A 21 3.38 -2.75 -4.01
CA GLY A 21 3.38 -3.88 -4.93
C GLY A 21 4.63 -4.75 -4.77
N ALA A 22 5.81 -4.14 -4.68
CA ALA A 22 7.06 -4.85 -4.41
C ALA A 22 7.01 -5.60 -3.07
N ARG A 23 6.50 -4.95 -2.01
CA ARG A 23 6.36 -5.57 -0.68
C ARG A 23 5.36 -6.73 -0.70
N LEU A 24 4.19 -6.56 -1.32
CA LEU A 24 3.19 -7.62 -1.49
C LEU A 24 3.77 -8.80 -2.28
N GLY A 25 4.56 -8.54 -3.33
CA GLY A 25 5.25 -9.57 -4.10
C GLY A 25 6.20 -10.42 -3.24
N GLY A 26 7.01 -9.77 -2.40
CA GLY A 26 7.89 -10.47 -1.45
C GLY A 26 7.13 -11.31 -0.42
N LEU A 27 5.99 -10.81 0.08
CA LEU A 27 5.17 -11.54 1.05
C LEU A 27 4.44 -12.74 0.41
N ARG A 28 3.81 -12.54 -0.75
CA ARG A 28 3.06 -13.59 -1.47
C ARG A 28 3.96 -14.71 -1.99
N SER A 29 5.20 -14.39 -2.36
CA SER A 29 6.19 -15.40 -2.77
C SER A 29 6.81 -16.15 -1.60
N GLY A 30 6.62 -15.67 -0.37
CA GLY A 30 7.26 -16.21 0.84
C GLY A 30 8.72 -15.80 1.02
N GLU A 31 9.27 -14.93 0.15
CA GLU A 31 10.60 -14.33 0.31
C GLU A 31 10.68 -13.48 1.58
N THR A 32 9.59 -12.79 1.89
CA THR A 32 9.44 -11.98 3.11
C THR A 32 8.38 -12.60 4.01
N LYS A 33 8.63 -12.60 5.32
CA LYS A 33 7.65 -12.98 6.34
C LYS A 33 7.54 -11.89 7.40
N VAL A 34 6.34 -11.71 7.92
CA VAL A 34 6.06 -10.76 9.00
C VAL A 34 5.72 -11.53 10.26
N HIS A 35 6.43 -11.19 11.34
CA HIS A 35 6.18 -11.77 12.64
C HIS A 35 5.82 -10.66 13.63
N ALA A 36 4.85 -10.95 14.50
CA ALA A 36 4.46 -10.09 15.59
C ALA A 36 4.82 -10.73 16.93
N LYS A 37 5.01 -9.90 17.96
CA LYS A 37 5.14 -10.34 19.34
C LYS A 37 3.76 -10.35 20.00
N THR A 38 3.38 -11.46 20.61
CA THR A 38 2.17 -11.54 21.42
C THR A 38 2.38 -10.86 22.78
N ALA A 39 1.31 -10.68 23.55
CA ALA A 39 1.39 -10.10 24.90
C ALA A 39 2.24 -10.96 25.85
N GLU A 40 2.33 -12.26 25.58
CA GLU A 40 3.10 -13.25 26.32
C GLU A 40 4.57 -13.31 25.86
N GLY A 41 4.95 -12.52 24.84
CA GLY A 41 6.31 -12.47 24.28
C GLY A 41 6.61 -13.52 23.21
N GLU A 42 5.62 -14.33 22.84
CA GLU A 42 5.74 -15.32 21.78
C GLU A 42 5.84 -14.65 20.41
N THR A 43 6.48 -15.33 19.46
CA THR A 43 6.57 -14.86 18.08
C THR A 43 5.51 -15.56 17.25
N GLN A 44 4.59 -14.81 16.64
CA GLN A 44 3.54 -15.32 15.77
C GLN A 44 3.80 -14.89 14.32
N ASP A 45 3.68 -15.82 13.37
CA ASP A 45 3.64 -15.49 11.94
C ASP A 45 2.29 -14.83 11.64
N VAL A 46 2.35 -13.59 11.15
CA VAL A 46 1.18 -12.76 10.81
C VAL A 46 1.22 -12.34 9.33
N THR A 47 1.98 -13.07 8.51
CA THR A 47 2.20 -12.73 7.10
C THR A 47 0.88 -12.58 6.33
N ASP A 48 -0.08 -13.50 6.49
CA ASP A 48 -1.36 -13.46 5.77
C ASP A 48 -2.24 -12.27 6.17
N THR A 49 -2.24 -11.93 7.47
CA THR A 49 -2.93 -10.74 7.98
C THR A 49 -2.31 -9.48 7.39
N HIS A 50 -0.98 -9.42 7.38
CA HIS A 50 -0.23 -8.29 6.84
C HIS A 50 -0.46 -8.14 5.32
N ILE A 51 -0.50 -9.25 4.56
CA ILE A 51 -0.86 -9.24 3.13
C ILE A 51 -2.25 -8.62 2.96
N SER A 52 -3.24 -9.10 3.72
CA SER A 52 -4.63 -8.62 3.62
C SER A 52 -4.76 -7.12 3.93
N GLU A 53 -3.97 -6.60 4.88
CA GLU A 53 -3.93 -5.17 5.20
C GLU A 53 -3.32 -4.34 4.08
N LEU A 54 -2.22 -4.81 3.50
CA LEU A 54 -1.56 -4.14 2.39
C LEU A 54 -2.41 -4.16 1.11
N GLU A 55 -3.15 -5.23 0.84
CA GLU A 55 -4.11 -5.30 -0.29
C GLU A 55 -5.25 -4.28 -0.14
N ARG A 56 -5.74 -4.07 1.08
CA ARG A 56 -6.74 -3.01 1.34
C ARG A 56 -6.16 -1.61 1.10
N LEU A 57 -4.89 -1.40 1.48
CA LEU A 57 -4.20 -0.14 1.22
C LEU A 57 -3.95 0.08 -0.27
N GLU A 58 -3.62 -0.97 -1.02
CA GLU A 58 -3.41 -0.94 -2.48
C GLU A 58 -4.69 -0.52 -3.20
N LEU A 59 -5.82 -1.11 -2.82
CA LEU A 59 -7.12 -0.72 -3.36
C LEU A 59 -7.44 0.75 -3.06
N TRP A 60 -7.27 1.17 -1.81
CA TRP A 60 -7.54 2.55 -1.39
C TRP A 60 -6.67 3.56 -2.16
N LEU A 61 -5.36 3.30 -2.30
CA LEU A 61 -4.46 4.17 -3.07
C LEU A 61 -4.84 4.24 -4.55
N THR A 62 -5.16 3.09 -5.15
CA THR A 62 -5.61 3.01 -6.55
C THR A 62 -6.86 3.85 -6.79
N GLU A 63 -7.85 3.76 -5.90
CA GLU A 63 -9.07 4.55 -5.98
C GLU A 63 -8.81 6.06 -5.82
N ASN A 64 -7.87 6.45 -4.94
CA ASN A 64 -7.52 7.85 -4.75
C ASN A 64 -6.78 8.43 -5.96
N VAL A 65 -5.84 7.68 -6.55
CA VAL A 65 -5.17 8.08 -7.79
C VAL A 65 -6.19 8.34 -8.89
N ALA A 66 -7.09 7.39 -9.15
CA ALA A 66 -8.13 7.55 -10.16
C ALA A 66 -9.05 8.76 -9.89
N ARG A 67 -9.41 9.00 -8.63
CA ARG A 67 -10.22 10.16 -8.23
C ARG A 67 -9.49 11.48 -8.49
N PHE A 68 -8.21 11.56 -8.15
CA PHE A 68 -7.41 12.77 -8.34
C PHE A 68 -7.10 13.03 -9.81
N GLU A 69 -6.88 11.99 -10.61
CA GLU A 69 -6.74 12.11 -12.07
C GLU A 69 -8.01 12.66 -12.71
N ALA A 70 -9.18 12.18 -12.28
CA ALA A 70 -10.47 12.70 -12.76
C ALA A 70 -10.65 14.20 -12.45
N LEU A 71 -10.15 14.67 -11.29
CA LEU A 71 -10.16 16.09 -10.94
C LEU A 71 -9.18 16.95 -11.76
N LEU A 72 -8.14 16.37 -12.37
CA LEU A 72 -7.25 17.08 -13.29
C LEU A 72 -7.80 17.18 -14.72
N GLY A 73 -8.66 16.25 -15.11
CA GLY A 73 -9.30 16.21 -16.43
C GLY A 73 -10.64 16.94 -16.53
N ALA A 74 -11.25 17.30 -15.39
CA ALA A 74 -12.45 18.12 -15.28
C ALA A 74 -12.12 19.62 -15.33
#